data_AF-A0A084SU06-F1
#
_entry.id   AF-A0A084SU06-F1
#
_cell.length_a   1.000
_cell.length_b   1.000
_cell.length_c   1.000
_cell.angle_alpha   90.00
_cell.angle_beta   90.00
_cell.angle_gamma   90.00
#
_symmetry.space_group_name_H-M   'P 1'
#
loop_
_entity.id
_entity.type
_entity.pdbx_description
1 polymer ?
#
loop_
_entity_poly.entity_id
_entity_poly.type
_entity_poly.pdbx_seq_one_letter_code
_entity_poly.pdbx_strand_id
1 'polypeptide(L)'
;MKLTKLHIHGYRDVAPGTELVFSPALNLVLGENGTGRTTLLELLSRVLASDFSGLIREEFSLEYALDFPGMELHITVRNTRATGAPPPAGTSSGSSALLPPRPLEPTAELEPSMELVLELDAPGPRLVMRADATGVAWEVDGQPAYSQTMYWSLLDRTVWVVLFMTAQRLEPEVREPLKELLRRTFLLAPARFDEALGTFQQMGNTQYGMEMRGDEVFPLGLMWLPTWMPGLLRERVAREMPPPAGHLDIRHDEVERSFLARFVTLAGFSAGTFRVELLDKRSYEGGGRLEFGRFGFHFTRRDGVVLTQEQLGHGQKRLLSFLYYLDVNEDFAIADELANSLHPRQVEACVRELGRRQSFLTSQNPSLFEHIPLGSPEEVRASLHHCGTELRDGREWKVCANPSPETAAKLFGAYQRGDTPLAALLRTHGLW
;
A
#
# COMPACT_ATOMS: atom_id res chain seq x y z
N MET A 1 -9.08 -3.16 7.57
CA MET A 1 -8.04 -4.16 7.25
C MET A 1 -6.77 -3.80 8.00
N LYS A 2 -6.00 -4.77 8.51
CA LYS A 2 -4.73 -4.56 9.22
C LYS A 2 -3.71 -5.64 8.84
N LEU A 3 -2.47 -5.27 8.53
CA LEU A 3 -1.36 -6.21 8.39
C LEU A 3 -0.86 -6.59 9.79
N THR A 4 -0.83 -7.88 10.10
CA THR A 4 -0.45 -8.37 11.43
C THR A 4 0.95 -8.98 11.41
N LYS A 5 1.29 -9.72 10.36
CA LYS A 5 2.58 -10.39 10.18
C LYS A 5 3.10 -10.28 8.75
N LEU A 6 4.42 -10.19 8.59
CA LEU A 6 5.13 -10.38 7.33
C LEU A 6 6.35 -11.27 7.60
N HIS A 7 6.51 -12.32 6.79
CA HIS A 7 7.67 -13.19 6.78
C HIS A 7 8.30 -13.16 5.39
N ILE A 8 9.58 -12.82 5.34
CA ILE A 8 10.36 -12.66 4.12
C ILE A 8 11.33 -13.84 4.02
N HIS A 9 10.93 -14.86 3.25
CA HIS A 9 11.79 -15.99 2.94
C HIS A 9 12.90 -15.60 1.94
N GLY A 10 12.56 -14.72 0.99
CA GLY A 10 13.53 -14.15 0.06
C GLY A 10 12.98 -12.91 -0.63
N TYR A 11 13.69 -11.80 -0.55
CA TYR A 11 13.33 -10.56 -1.26
C TYR A 11 14.53 -9.63 -1.35
N ARG A 12 15.10 -9.51 -2.55
CA ARG A 12 16.28 -8.64 -2.81
C ARG A 12 17.40 -8.92 -1.78
N ASP A 13 18.12 -7.88 -1.35
CA ASP A 13 19.18 -7.96 -0.34
C ASP A 13 18.66 -8.03 1.11
N VAL A 14 17.38 -8.34 1.34
CA VAL A 14 16.84 -8.54 2.70
C VAL A 14 17.23 -9.94 3.19
N ALA A 15 17.71 -10.02 4.44
CA ALA A 15 18.10 -11.26 5.06
C ALA A 15 16.95 -12.30 5.02
N PRO A 16 17.19 -13.51 4.49
CA PRO A 16 16.20 -14.60 4.48
C PRO A 16 15.71 -14.94 5.89
N GLY A 17 14.42 -15.29 6.00
CA GLY A 17 13.78 -15.63 7.27
C GLY A 17 13.46 -14.42 8.15
N THR A 18 13.39 -13.21 7.57
CA THR A 18 13.02 -12.00 8.32
C THR A 18 11.54 -12.05 8.68
N GLU A 19 11.23 -12.08 9.98
CA GLU A 19 9.86 -12.02 10.50
C GLU A 19 9.58 -10.67 11.17
N LEU A 20 8.45 -10.07 10.81
CA LEU A 20 7.98 -8.80 11.36
C LEU A 20 6.53 -8.95 11.84
N VAL A 21 6.25 -8.41 13.02
CA VAL A 21 4.91 -8.28 13.59
C VAL A 21 4.57 -6.80 13.69
N PHE A 22 3.35 -6.43 13.31
CA PHE A 22 2.94 -5.03 13.21
C PHE A 22 1.86 -4.67 14.22
N SER A 23 1.95 -3.44 14.73
CA SER A 23 0.90 -2.82 15.52
C SER A 23 -0.28 -2.44 14.63
N PRO A 24 -1.54 -2.60 15.08
CA PRO A 24 -2.72 -2.26 14.29
C PRO A 24 -2.90 -0.73 14.08
N ALA A 25 -2.17 0.10 14.82
CA ALA A 25 -2.27 1.56 14.75
C ALA A 25 -1.02 2.19 14.10
N LEU A 26 0.14 2.10 14.74
CA LEU A 26 1.33 2.83 14.35
C LEU A 26 2.54 1.91 14.23
N ASN A 27 3.29 2.06 13.15
CA ASN A 27 4.51 1.33 12.86
C ASN A 27 5.59 2.34 12.43
N LEU A 28 6.65 2.45 13.22
CA LEU A 28 7.82 3.27 12.92
C LEU A 28 8.92 2.39 12.33
N VAL A 29 9.31 2.70 11.10
CA VAL A 29 10.43 2.07 10.41
C VAL A 29 11.67 2.93 10.62
N LEU A 30 12.62 2.42 11.40
CA LEU A 30 13.76 3.13 11.94
C LEU A 30 15.08 2.59 11.37
N GLY A 31 16.17 3.34 11.54
CA GLY A 31 17.50 3.00 11.04
C GLY A 31 18.14 4.12 10.23
N GLU A 32 19.43 3.95 9.94
CA GLU A 32 20.20 4.93 9.17
C GLU A 32 19.80 4.97 7.68
N ASN A 33 20.42 5.89 6.94
CA ASN A 33 20.27 5.93 5.49
C ASN A 33 20.95 4.72 4.85
N GLY A 34 20.27 4.07 3.90
CA GLY A 34 20.81 2.91 3.19
C GLY A 34 20.52 1.55 3.86
N THR A 35 20.02 1.52 5.10
CA THR A 35 19.79 0.26 5.84
C THR A 35 18.54 -0.51 5.42
N GLY A 36 17.78 -0.01 4.45
CA GLY A 36 16.62 -0.71 3.87
C GLY A 36 15.24 -0.18 4.26
N ARG A 37 15.14 0.95 4.99
CA ARG A 37 13.85 1.58 5.36
C ARG A 37 12.91 1.77 4.17
N THR A 38 13.40 2.42 3.11
CA THR A 38 12.63 2.63 1.87
C THR A 38 12.29 1.31 1.18
N THR A 39 13.21 0.33 1.19
CA THR A 39 12.95 -1.01 0.65
C THR A 39 11.81 -1.71 1.40
N LEU A 40 11.74 -1.57 2.73
CA LEU A 40 10.66 -2.12 3.53
C LEU A 40 9.32 -1.40 3.28
N LEU A 41 9.30 -0.06 3.24
CA LEU A 41 8.07 0.67 2.91
C LEU A 41 7.52 0.34 1.52
N GLU A 42 8.42 0.16 0.54
CA GLU A 42 8.06 -0.27 -0.81
C GLU A 42 7.51 -1.70 -0.85
N LEU A 43 8.05 -2.61 -0.03
CA LEU A 43 7.52 -3.95 0.13
C LEU A 43 6.14 -3.93 0.81
N LEU A 44 5.97 -3.14 1.87
CA LEU A 44 4.70 -2.98 2.58
C LEU A 44 3.60 -2.45 1.66
N SER A 45 3.91 -1.45 0.82
CA SER A 45 2.98 -0.94 -0.19
C SER A 45 2.53 -2.03 -1.17
N ARG A 46 3.48 -2.86 -1.67
CA ARG A 46 3.17 -4.00 -2.55
C ARG A 46 2.35 -5.09 -1.86
N VAL A 47 2.70 -5.44 -0.64
CA VAL A 47 2.00 -6.46 0.17
C VAL A 47 0.55 -6.03 0.44
N LEU A 48 0.35 -4.78 0.84
CA LEU A 48 -0.98 -4.24 1.12
C LEU A 48 -1.83 -4.06 -0.15
N ALA A 49 -1.24 -3.61 -1.26
CA ALA A 49 -1.88 -3.65 -2.58
C ALA A 49 -2.11 -5.09 -3.07
N SER A 50 -1.33 -6.03 -2.53
CA SER A 50 -1.16 -7.39 -3.03
C SER A 50 -0.90 -7.41 -4.55
N ASP A 51 -0.06 -6.48 -5.00
CA ASP A 51 0.37 -6.29 -6.38
C ASP A 51 1.87 -6.59 -6.50
N PHE A 52 2.18 -7.68 -7.21
CA PHE A 52 3.55 -8.16 -7.42
C PHE A 52 3.96 -8.11 -8.89
N SER A 53 3.20 -7.42 -9.75
CA SER A 53 3.47 -7.30 -11.19
C SER A 53 4.86 -6.72 -11.48
N GLY A 54 5.29 -5.75 -10.67
CA GLY A 54 6.63 -5.16 -10.75
C GLY A 54 7.77 -6.12 -10.39
N LEU A 55 7.48 -7.31 -9.83
CA LEU A 55 8.46 -8.33 -9.44
C LEU A 55 8.38 -9.58 -10.33
N ILE A 56 7.63 -9.54 -11.45
CA ILE A 56 7.46 -10.69 -12.34
C ILE A 56 8.77 -11.28 -12.87
N ARG A 57 9.83 -10.46 -12.93
CA ARG A 57 11.18 -10.85 -13.38
C ARG A 57 12.18 -11.01 -12.23
N GLU A 58 11.74 -10.86 -10.99
CA GLU A 58 12.58 -10.96 -9.78
C GLU A 58 12.19 -12.22 -8.99
N GLU A 59 13.18 -12.84 -8.36
CA GLU A 59 12.91 -13.92 -7.41
C GLU A 59 12.46 -13.35 -6.06
N PHE A 60 11.36 -13.90 -5.53
CA PHE A 60 10.89 -13.57 -4.19
C PHE A 60 10.06 -14.69 -3.58
N SER A 61 9.94 -14.69 -2.25
CA SER A 61 9.07 -15.57 -1.48
C SER A 61 8.67 -14.85 -0.20
N LEU A 62 7.37 -14.63 -0.03
CA LEU A 62 6.77 -13.82 1.03
C LEU A 62 5.56 -14.54 1.60
N GLU A 63 5.37 -14.40 2.90
CA GLU A 63 4.14 -14.78 3.60
C GLU A 63 3.66 -13.61 4.44
N TYR A 64 2.37 -13.33 4.44
CA TYR A 64 1.81 -12.24 5.25
C TYR A 64 0.39 -12.54 5.70
N ALA A 65 0.01 -11.94 6.81
CA ALA A 65 -1.30 -12.09 7.41
C ALA A 65 -2.03 -10.75 7.49
N LEU A 66 -3.29 -10.74 7.07
CA LEU A 66 -4.18 -9.59 7.11
C LEU A 66 -5.41 -9.91 7.96
N ASP A 67 -5.66 -9.05 8.93
CA ASP A 67 -6.84 -9.08 9.78
C ASP A 67 -7.93 -8.15 9.25
N PHE A 68 -9.14 -8.66 9.23
CA PHE A 68 -10.36 -7.94 8.90
C PHE A 68 -11.42 -8.25 9.97
N PRO A 69 -12.38 -7.34 10.21
CA PRO A 69 -13.48 -7.65 11.10
C PRO A 69 -14.21 -8.93 10.63
N GLY A 70 -14.14 -9.99 11.45
CA GLY A 70 -14.80 -11.27 11.15
C GLY A 70 -13.99 -12.29 10.35
N MET A 71 -12.74 -11.99 9.97
CA MET A 71 -11.92 -12.92 9.18
C MET A 71 -10.41 -12.62 9.22
N GLU A 72 -9.62 -13.68 9.15
CA GLU A 72 -8.17 -13.63 8.98
C GLU A 72 -7.78 -14.19 7.60
N LEU A 73 -6.78 -13.56 6.99
CA LEU A 73 -6.29 -13.93 5.67
C LEU A 73 -4.78 -14.15 5.71
N HIS A 74 -4.33 -15.36 5.38
CA HIS A 74 -2.92 -15.67 5.18
C HIS A 74 -2.63 -15.80 3.70
N ILE A 75 -1.63 -15.07 3.22
CA ILE A 75 -1.22 -15.08 1.82
C ILE A 75 0.25 -15.49 1.75
N THR A 76 0.51 -16.49 0.93
CA THR A 76 1.85 -16.92 0.53
C THR A 76 2.00 -16.63 -0.95
N VAL A 77 3.05 -15.91 -1.34
CA VAL A 77 3.33 -15.61 -2.74
C VAL A 77 4.82 -15.79 -3.01
N ARG A 78 5.12 -16.48 -4.11
CA ARG A 78 6.49 -16.75 -4.52
C ARG A 78 6.65 -16.69 -6.03
N ASN A 79 7.84 -16.30 -6.45
CA ASN A 79 8.31 -16.35 -7.82
C ASN A 79 9.72 -16.93 -7.76
N THR A 80 9.84 -18.23 -7.95
CA THR A 80 11.10 -18.96 -7.74
C THR A 80 11.46 -19.73 -9.00
N ARG A 81 12.75 -20.00 -9.23
CA ARG A 81 13.13 -20.86 -10.35
C ARG A 81 12.55 -22.26 -10.17
N ALA A 82 12.04 -22.83 -11.27
CA ALA A 82 11.72 -24.23 -11.35
C ALA A 82 12.90 -25.05 -10.80
N THR A 83 12.71 -25.73 -9.68
CA THR A 83 13.74 -26.62 -9.17
C THR A 83 13.65 -27.88 -10.02
N GLY A 84 14.40 -27.92 -11.12
CA GLY A 84 14.46 -29.09 -11.99
C GLY A 84 14.81 -30.31 -11.14
N ALA A 85 13.92 -31.31 -11.11
CA ALA A 85 14.21 -32.60 -10.50
C ALA A 85 15.54 -33.14 -11.07
N PRO A 86 16.43 -33.72 -10.25
CA PRO A 86 17.68 -34.27 -10.76
C PRO A 86 17.36 -35.38 -11.78
N PRO A 87 17.94 -35.34 -12.99
CA PRO A 87 17.72 -36.40 -13.96
C PRO A 87 18.24 -37.73 -13.38
N PRO A 88 17.54 -38.86 -13.60
CA PRO A 88 17.98 -40.15 -13.13
C PRO A 88 19.35 -40.48 -13.71
N ALA A 89 20.27 -40.88 -12.83
CA ALA A 89 21.61 -41.30 -13.21
C ALA A 89 21.58 -42.56 -14.08
N GLY A 90 22.17 -42.46 -15.27
CA GLY A 90 22.43 -43.57 -16.20
C GLY A 90 22.31 -43.06 -17.64
N THR A 91 23.25 -43.27 -18.55
CA THR A 91 24.42 -44.12 -18.64
C THR A 91 25.41 -43.47 -19.62
N SER A 92 26.70 -43.63 -19.36
CA SER A 92 27.80 -43.17 -20.21
C SER A 92 27.83 -43.88 -21.56
N SER A 93 27.95 -43.12 -22.65
CA SER A 93 28.44 -43.60 -23.95
C SER A 93 29.02 -42.41 -24.71
N GLY A 94 30.34 -42.42 -24.92
CA GLY A 94 31.08 -41.29 -25.46
C GLY A 94 31.11 -41.22 -26.99
N SER A 95 31.31 -40.01 -27.51
CA SER A 95 32.16 -39.74 -28.67
C SER A 95 32.30 -38.22 -28.86
N SER A 96 33.52 -37.80 -29.15
CA SER A 96 33.96 -36.41 -29.33
C SER A 96 33.44 -35.78 -30.63
N ALA A 97 32.83 -34.59 -30.57
CA ALA A 97 32.81 -33.63 -31.68
C ALA A 97 32.46 -32.21 -31.19
N LEU A 98 33.34 -31.26 -31.54
CA LEU A 98 33.13 -29.81 -31.76
C LEU A 98 32.15 -29.06 -30.84
N LEU A 99 32.70 -28.14 -30.03
CA LEU A 99 31.97 -27.14 -29.24
C LEU A 99 30.86 -26.46 -30.08
N PRO A 100 29.57 -26.66 -29.75
CA PRO A 100 28.52 -25.83 -30.31
C PRO A 100 28.60 -24.43 -29.67
N PRO A 101 28.05 -23.39 -30.33
CA PRO A 101 27.92 -22.08 -29.71
C PRO A 101 27.19 -22.26 -28.37
N ARG A 102 27.79 -21.72 -27.31
CA ARG A 102 27.21 -21.68 -25.96
C ARG A 102 25.74 -21.26 -26.13
N PRO A 103 24.75 -22.12 -25.83
CA PRO A 103 23.37 -21.68 -25.84
C PRO A 103 23.30 -20.47 -24.91
N LEU A 104 22.59 -19.41 -25.30
CA LEU A 104 22.09 -18.47 -24.30
C LEU A 104 21.50 -19.34 -23.19
N GLU A 105 22.02 -19.21 -21.97
CA GLU A 105 21.43 -19.90 -20.83
C GLU A 105 19.93 -19.63 -20.91
N PRO A 106 19.08 -20.68 -20.97
CA PRO A 106 17.65 -20.47 -20.89
C PRO A 106 17.45 -19.68 -19.60
N THR A 107 16.95 -18.45 -19.72
CA THR A 107 16.53 -17.66 -18.57
C THR A 107 15.64 -18.57 -17.78
N ALA A 108 16.12 -19.06 -16.63
CA ALA A 108 15.40 -20.04 -15.82
C ALA A 108 14.00 -19.48 -15.62
N GLU A 109 13.01 -20.17 -16.18
CA GLU A 109 11.64 -19.69 -16.20
C GLU A 109 11.18 -19.64 -14.74
N LEU A 110 10.88 -18.43 -14.26
CA LEU A 110 10.40 -18.25 -12.90
C LEU A 110 8.97 -18.81 -12.84
N GLU A 111 8.71 -19.60 -11.81
CA GLU A 111 7.41 -20.23 -11.58
C GLU A 111 6.67 -19.44 -10.48
N PRO A 112 5.74 -18.56 -10.86
CA PRO A 112 4.92 -17.86 -9.90
C PRO A 112 3.94 -18.84 -9.26
N SER A 113 3.75 -18.70 -7.94
CA SER A 113 2.66 -19.38 -7.24
C SER A 113 2.19 -18.57 -6.04
N MET A 114 0.92 -18.77 -5.72
CA MET A 114 0.18 -18.05 -4.71
C MET A 114 -0.71 -19.04 -3.97
N GLU A 115 -0.69 -18.96 -2.65
CA GLU A 115 -1.65 -19.63 -1.78
C GLU A 115 -2.31 -18.56 -0.91
N LEU A 116 -3.63 -18.63 -0.79
CA LEU A 116 -4.42 -17.76 0.05
C LEU A 116 -5.31 -18.64 0.93
N VAL A 117 -5.18 -18.48 2.24
CA VAL A 117 -6.00 -19.17 3.24
C VAL A 117 -6.85 -18.11 3.94
N LEU A 118 -8.16 -18.21 3.78
CA LEU A 118 -9.12 -17.35 4.48
C LEU A 118 -9.79 -18.16 5.59
N GLU A 119 -9.75 -17.62 6.80
CA GLU A 119 -10.42 -18.16 7.98
C GLU A 119 -11.50 -17.18 8.42
N LEU A 120 -12.77 -17.59 8.30
CA LEU A 120 -13.92 -16.80 8.74
C LEU A 120 -14.21 -17.11 10.22
N ASP A 121 -14.60 -16.10 11.01
CA ASP A 121 -14.96 -16.28 12.42
C ASP A 121 -16.06 -17.34 12.58
N ALA A 122 -15.90 -18.21 13.59
CA ALA A 122 -16.80 -19.34 13.80
C ALA A 122 -18.28 -18.89 13.94
N PRO A 123 -19.23 -19.55 13.27
CA PRO A 123 -19.11 -20.75 12.43
C PRO A 123 -18.93 -20.41 10.94
N GLY A 124 -17.73 -19.99 10.54
CA GLY A 124 -17.38 -19.70 9.15
C GLY A 124 -16.56 -20.82 8.49
N PRO A 125 -16.69 -21.03 7.17
CA PRO A 125 -15.89 -22.01 6.43
C PRO A 125 -14.44 -21.53 6.27
N ARG A 126 -13.51 -22.48 6.16
CA ARG A 126 -12.11 -22.23 5.81
C ARG A 126 -11.93 -22.37 4.31
N LEU A 127 -11.42 -21.33 3.66
CA LEU A 127 -11.20 -21.32 2.21
C LEU A 127 -9.71 -21.37 1.91
N VAL A 128 -9.32 -22.19 0.93
CA VAL A 128 -7.96 -22.21 0.42
C VAL A 128 -7.96 -22.05 -1.09
N MET A 129 -7.36 -20.97 -1.57
CA MET A 129 -7.09 -20.74 -2.97
C MET A 129 -5.62 -21.03 -3.26
N ARG A 130 -5.36 -21.81 -4.31
CA ARG A 130 -4.03 -22.04 -4.85
C ARG A 130 -4.01 -21.61 -6.30
N ALA A 131 -3.01 -20.83 -6.68
CA ALA A 131 -2.82 -20.43 -8.06
C ALA A 131 -1.34 -20.55 -8.45
N ASP A 132 -1.10 -20.95 -9.69
CA ASP A 132 0.22 -21.03 -10.30
C ASP A 132 0.16 -20.58 -11.77
N ALA A 133 1.24 -20.83 -12.52
CA ALA A 133 1.31 -20.49 -13.94
C ALA A 133 0.28 -21.24 -14.82
N THR A 134 -0.27 -22.36 -14.34
CA THR A 134 -1.19 -23.22 -15.11
C THR A 134 -2.66 -22.90 -14.82
N GLY A 135 -2.98 -22.52 -13.59
CA GLY A 135 -4.37 -22.34 -13.19
C GLY A 135 -4.57 -21.93 -11.75
N VAL A 136 -5.84 -21.88 -11.37
CA VAL A 136 -6.31 -21.57 -10.02
C VAL A 136 -7.26 -22.67 -9.55
N ALA A 137 -7.13 -23.06 -8.29
CA ALA A 137 -7.94 -24.07 -7.62
C ALA A 137 -8.40 -23.54 -6.25
N TRP A 138 -9.56 -24.02 -5.82
CA TRP A 138 -10.25 -23.61 -4.61
C TRP A 138 -10.73 -24.80 -3.80
N GLU A 139 -10.50 -24.76 -2.50
CA GLU A 139 -10.96 -25.72 -1.51
C GLU A 139 -11.79 -25.01 -0.44
N VAL A 140 -12.88 -25.65 -0.01
CA VAL A 140 -13.74 -25.21 1.10
C VAL A 140 -13.76 -26.33 2.13
N ASP A 141 -13.29 -26.05 3.34
CA ASP A 141 -13.15 -27.03 4.42
C ASP A 141 -12.42 -28.32 3.98
N GLY A 142 -11.41 -28.15 3.13
CA GLY A 142 -10.60 -29.23 2.56
C GLY A 142 -11.25 -30.02 1.41
N GLN A 143 -12.46 -29.65 0.99
CA GLN A 143 -13.11 -30.23 -0.20
C GLN A 143 -12.86 -29.37 -1.43
N PRO A 144 -12.45 -29.96 -2.57
CA PRO A 144 -12.25 -29.20 -3.81
C PRO A 144 -13.60 -28.65 -4.30
N ALA A 145 -13.70 -27.33 -4.42
CA ALA A 145 -14.90 -26.64 -4.86
C ALA A 145 -14.83 -26.21 -6.32
N TYR A 146 -13.65 -25.81 -6.80
CA TYR A 146 -13.49 -25.25 -8.15
C TYR A 146 -12.04 -25.32 -8.63
N SER A 147 -11.83 -25.47 -9.95
CA SER A 147 -10.54 -25.37 -10.60
C SER A 147 -10.69 -24.85 -12.03
N GLN A 148 -9.76 -24.01 -12.48
CA GLN A 148 -9.74 -23.48 -13.84
C GLN A 148 -8.31 -23.18 -14.31
N THR A 149 -8.02 -23.49 -15.56
CA THR A 149 -6.78 -23.07 -16.24
C THR A 149 -6.79 -21.58 -16.58
N MET A 150 -5.63 -20.94 -16.45
CA MET A 150 -5.45 -19.51 -16.76
C MET A 150 -4.58 -19.34 -17.99
N TYR A 151 -4.85 -18.27 -18.76
CA TYR A 151 -4.11 -17.94 -19.99
C TYR A 151 -3.30 -16.64 -19.84
N TRP A 152 -3.09 -16.18 -18.60
CA TRP A 152 -2.43 -14.94 -18.24
C TRP A 152 -1.52 -15.19 -17.04
N SER A 153 -0.48 -14.36 -16.86
CA SER A 153 0.45 -14.51 -15.75
C SER A 153 -0.24 -14.19 -14.42
N LEU A 154 -0.07 -15.07 -13.44
CA LEU A 154 -0.60 -14.90 -12.09
C LEU A 154 -0.21 -13.55 -11.46
N LEU A 155 1.00 -13.07 -11.74
CA LEU A 155 1.52 -11.82 -11.17
C LEU A 155 1.09 -10.56 -11.93
N ASP A 156 0.45 -10.68 -13.10
CA ASP A 156 -0.06 -9.52 -13.85
C ASP A 156 -1.31 -8.90 -13.18
N ARG A 157 -1.88 -9.58 -12.19
CA ARG A 157 -3.04 -9.12 -11.42
C ARG A 157 -2.72 -9.12 -9.93
N THR A 158 -3.48 -8.32 -9.19
CA THR A 158 -3.42 -8.36 -7.74
C THR A 158 -4.08 -9.63 -7.21
N VAL A 159 -3.67 -10.09 -6.03
CA VAL A 159 -4.34 -11.19 -5.30
C VAL A 159 -5.84 -10.92 -5.20
N TRP A 160 -6.22 -9.66 -5.01
CA TRP A 160 -7.62 -9.22 -4.90
C TRP A 160 -8.44 -9.44 -6.17
N VAL A 161 -7.84 -9.25 -7.35
CA VAL A 161 -8.51 -9.53 -8.63
C VAL A 161 -8.70 -11.03 -8.82
N VAL A 162 -7.69 -11.84 -8.51
CA VAL A 162 -7.80 -13.31 -8.58
C VAL A 162 -8.92 -13.79 -7.64
N LEU A 163 -8.88 -13.34 -6.38
CA LEU A 163 -9.89 -13.61 -5.37
C LEU A 163 -11.30 -13.19 -5.81
N PHE A 164 -11.43 -11.99 -6.40
CA PHE A 164 -12.70 -11.50 -6.91
C PHE A 164 -13.26 -12.42 -8.01
N MET A 165 -12.44 -12.78 -9.00
CA MET A 165 -12.86 -13.59 -10.15
C MET A 165 -13.33 -14.97 -9.72
N THR A 166 -12.65 -15.58 -8.76
CA THR A 166 -12.94 -16.92 -8.29
C THR A 166 -14.12 -16.94 -7.31
N ALA A 167 -14.25 -15.92 -6.44
CA ALA A 167 -15.38 -15.78 -5.53
C ALA A 167 -16.74 -15.69 -6.25
N GLN A 168 -16.78 -15.21 -7.51
CA GLN A 168 -18.01 -15.21 -8.31
C GLN A 168 -18.56 -16.61 -8.61
N ARG A 169 -17.72 -17.65 -8.47
CA ARG A 169 -18.08 -19.05 -8.75
C ARG A 169 -18.43 -19.86 -7.51
N LEU A 170 -18.30 -19.28 -6.31
CA LEU A 170 -18.60 -19.93 -5.05
C LEU A 170 -20.09 -19.82 -4.70
N GLU A 171 -20.56 -20.75 -3.87
CA GLU A 171 -21.91 -20.74 -3.33
C GLU A 171 -22.19 -19.44 -2.54
N PRO A 172 -23.45 -18.96 -2.50
CA PRO A 172 -23.80 -17.71 -1.83
C PRO A 172 -23.33 -17.62 -0.38
N GLU A 173 -23.39 -18.73 0.37
CA GLU A 173 -22.99 -18.80 1.78
C GLU A 173 -21.52 -18.39 2.01
N VAL A 174 -20.65 -18.70 1.03
CA VAL A 174 -19.23 -18.34 1.05
C VAL A 174 -18.97 -16.99 0.38
N ARG A 175 -19.72 -16.69 -0.68
CA ARG A 175 -19.53 -15.47 -1.47
C ARG A 175 -20.01 -14.20 -0.75
N GLU A 176 -21.11 -14.26 -0.01
CA GLU A 176 -21.66 -13.07 0.67
C GLU A 176 -20.69 -12.46 1.70
N PRO A 177 -20.05 -13.25 2.60
CA PRO A 177 -19.02 -12.73 3.51
C PRO A 177 -17.85 -12.06 2.76
N LEU A 178 -17.46 -12.60 1.60
CA LEU A 178 -16.35 -12.08 0.79
C LEU A 178 -16.65 -10.74 0.12
N LYS A 179 -17.93 -10.38 -0.09
CA LYS A 179 -18.28 -9.15 -0.80
C LYS A 179 -17.73 -7.90 -0.14
N GLU A 180 -17.79 -7.80 1.19
CA GLU A 180 -17.29 -6.63 1.90
C GLU A 180 -15.76 -6.55 1.87
N LEU A 181 -15.07 -7.70 2.02
CA LEU A 181 -13.62 -7.77 1.84
C LEU A 181 -13.26 -7.28 0.44
N LEU A 182 -13.87 -7.85 -0.59
CA LEU A 182 -13.60 -7.48 -1.98
C LEU A 182 -13.93 -6.01 -2.22
N ARG A 183 -15.05 -5.49 -1.73
CA ARG A 183 -15.38 -4.07 -1.88
C ARG A 183 -14.30 -3.14 -1.31
N ARG A 184 -13.68 -3.52 -0.18
CA ARG A 184 -12.60 -2.74 0.45
C ARG A 184 -11.25 -2.92 -0.22
N THR A 185 -10.90 -4.13 -0.64
CA THR A 185 -9.56 -4.45 -1.17
C THR A 185 -9.45 -4.26 -2.69
N PHE A 186 -10.56 -4.33 -3.41
CA PHE A 186 -10.56 -4.30 -4.88
C PHE A 186 -10.02 -2.97 -5.45
N LEU A 187 -10.18 -1.87 -4.72
CA LEU A 187 -9.65 -0.54 -5.07
C LEU A 187 -8.38 -0.19 -4.28
N LEU A 188 -7.85 -1.11 -3.48
CA LEU A 188 -6.78 -0.82 -2.55
C LEU A 188 -5.45 -0.83 -3.28
N ALA A 189 -4.86 0.35 -3.45
CA ALA A 189 -3.52 0.53 -3.98
C ALA A 189 -2.80 1.58 -3.11
N PRO A 190 -2.43 1.24 -1.86
CA PRO A 190 -1.86 2.21 -0.96
C PRO A 190 -0.47 2.54 -1.44
N ALA A 191 -0.36 3.67 -2.14
CA ALA A 191 0.92 4.18 -2.59
C ALA A 191 1.76 4.61 -1.38
N ARG A 192 3.07 4.58 -1.54
CA ARG A 192 3.99 5.19 -0.59
C ARG A 192 3.97 6.70 -0.80
N PHE A 193 3.67 7.47 0.26
CA PHE A 193 3.89 8.90 0.29
C PHE A 193 5.40 9.16 0.39
N ASP A 194 5.97 9.83 -0.60
CA ASP A 194 7.42 10.04 -0.74
C ASP A 194 7.93 11.25 0.04
N GLU A 195 9.25 11.31 0.29
CA GLU A 195 9.92 12.45 0.93
C GLU A 195 9.93 13.73 0.07
N ALA A 196 9.80 13.58 -1.25
CA ALA A 196 9.89 14.69 -2.19
C ALA A 196 8.48 15.27 -2.49
N LEU A 197 8.24 15.63 -3.75
CA LEU A 197 6.96 16.12 -4.25
C LEU A 197 6.34 15.16 -5.27
N GLY A 198 6.75 13.89 -5.30
CA GLY A 198 6.24 12.90 -6.24
C GLY A 198 4.72 12.75 -6.14
N THR A 199 4.21 12.63 -4.91
CA THR A 199 2.76 12.57 -4.63
C THR A 199 2.04 13.83 -5.10
N PHE A 200 2.63 15.02 -4.91
CA PHE A 200 2.04 16.28 -5.38
C PHE A 200 1.99 16.36 -6.91
N GLN A 201 3.05 15.92 -7.60
CA GLN A 201 3.09 15.86 -9.06
C GLN A 201 2.08 14.83 -9.60
N GLN A 202 2.00 13.66 -8.97
CA GLN A 202 1.05 12.61 -9.33
C GLN A 202 -0.39 13.09 -9.18
N MET A 203 -0.72 13.81 -8.09
CA MET A 203 -2.02 14.43 -7.90
C MET A 203 -2.40 15.36 -9.06
N GLY A 204 -1.48 16.21 -9.53
CA GLY A 204 -1.74 17.11 -10.67
C GLY A 204 -1.93 16.39 -12.01
N ASN A 205 -1.26 15.25 -12.20
CA ASN A 205 -1.32 14.44 -13.42
C ASN A 205 -2.42 13.36 -13.39
N THR A 206 -3.14 13.25 -12.28
CA THR A 206 -4.17 12.22 -12.12
C THR A 206 -5.32 12.48 -13.10
N GLN A 207 -5.72 11.42 -13.79
CA GLN A 207 -6.91 11.38 -14.61
C GLN A 207 -7.77 10.22 -14.14
N TYR A 208 -9.08 10.40 -14.16
CA TYR A 208 -10.02 9.31 -13.85
C TYR A 208 -11.15 9.25 -14.86
N GLY A 209 -11.48 8.02 -15.24
CA GLY A 209 -12.58 7.73 -16.13
C GLY A 209 -13.81 7.26 -15.35
N MET A 210 -14.98 7.61 -15.85
CA MET A 210 -16.26 7.15 -15.33
C MET A 210 -17.15 6.64 -16.46
N GLU A 211 -17.94 5.62 -16.16
CA GLU A 211 -19.01 5.11 -17.02
C GLU A 211 -20.32 5.85 -16.70
N MET A 212 -21.05 6.26 -17.72
CA MET A 212 -22.38 6.85 -17.61
C MET A 212 -23.40 5.81 -18.11
N ARG A 213 -24.47 5.58 -17.35
CA ARG A 213 -25.61 4.73 -17.75
C ARG A 213 -26.90 5.51 -17.51
N GLY A 214 -27.47 6.06 -18.58
CA GLY A 214 -28.53 7.07 -18.44
C GLY A 214 -27.98 8.33 -17.76
N ASP A 215 -28.62 8.76 -16.67
CA ASP A 215 -28.19 9.90 -15.84
C ASP A 215 -27.27 9.47 -14.68
N GLU A 216 -27.07 8.17 -14.47
CA GLU A 216 -26.21 7.67 -13.41
C GLU A 216 -24.75 7.56 -13.88
N VAL A 217 -23.81 7.89 -12.99
CA VAL A 217 -22.38 7.81 -13.29
C VAL A 217 -21.68 6.93 -12.25
N PHE A 218 -20.91 5.98 -12.76
CA PHE A 218 -20.16 5.00 -11.98
C PHE A 218 -18.67 5.08 -12.31
N PRO A 219 -17.76 4.84 -11.36
CA PRO A 219 -16.35 4.68 -11.71
C PRO A 219 -16.16 3.53 -12.70
N LEU A 220 -15.29 3.71 -13.69
CA LEU A 220 -15.03 2.68 -14.71
C LEU A 220 -14.62 1.36 -14.02
N GLY A 221 -15.16 0.24 -14.52
CA GLY A 221 -14.98 -1.10 -13.95
C GLY A 221 -13.52 -1.56 -13.84
N LEU A 222 -13.32 -2.80 -13.38
CA LEU A 222 -12.08 -3.50 -12.94
C LEU A 222 -10.71 -3.10 -13.56
N MET A 223 -10.67 -2.47 -14.73
CA MET A 223 -9.48 -2.12 -15.50
C MET A 223 -9.04 -0.64 -15.40
N TRP A 224 -9.85 0.27 -14.84
CA TRP A 224 -9.51 1.72 -14.77
C TRP A 224 -10.05 2.38 -13.49
N LEU A 225 -9.64 1.83 -12.36
CA LEU A 225 -10.19 2.15 -11.06
C LEU A 225 -9.69 3.53 -10.56
N PRO A 226 -10.55 4.33 -9.91
CA PRO A 226 -10.21 5.68 -9.44
C PRO A 226 -9.42 5.60 -8.12
N THR A 227 -8.26 4.95 -8.14
CA THR A 227 -7.38 4.75 -6.97
C THR A 227 -6.88 6.05 -6.35
N TRP A 228 -7.10 7.19 -7.00
CA TRP A 228 -6.69 8.52 -6.54
C TRP A 228 -7.84 9.52 -6.39
N MET A 229 -9.11 9.08 -6.37
CA MET A 229 -10.23 10.02 -6.24
C MET A 229 -10.56 10.29 -4.76
N PRO A 230 -10.38 11.53 -4.25
CA PRO A 230 -10.64 11.87 -2.85
C PRO A 230 -12.14 11.84 -2.57
N GLY A 231 -12.53 11.56 -1.33
CA GLY A 231 -13.93 11.37 -0.94
C GLY A 231 -14.82 12.55 -1.34
N LEU A 232 -14.31 13.77 -1.14
CA LEU A 232 -14.94 15.02 -1.56
C LEU A 232 -15.34 15.03 -3.05
N LEU A 233 -14.44 14.57 -3.92
CA LEU A 233 -14.69 14.54 -5.36
C LEU A 233 -15.68 13.43 -5.72
N ARG A 234 -15.59 12.27 -5.07
CA ARG A 234 -16.56 11.16 -5.24
C ARG A 234 -17.99 11.63 -4.97
N GLU A 235 -18.19 12.37 -3.89
CA GLU A 235 -19.51 12.90 -3.51
C GLU A 235 -20.03 13.95 -4.50
N ARG A 236 -19.17 14.86 -4.95
CA ARG A 236 -19.55 15.92 -5.91
C ARG A 236 -19.97 15.33 -7.25
N VAL A 237 -19.16 14.41 -7.75
CA VAL A 237 -19.39 13.68 -8.99
C VAL A 237 -20.70 12.88 -8.92
N ALA A 238 -21.00 12.21 -7.81
CA ALA A 238 -22.27 11.48 -7.70
C ALA A 238 -23.52 12.38 -7.80
N ARG A 239 -23.40 13.69 -7.56
CA ARG A 239 -24.52 14.64 -7.50
C ARG A 239 -24.69 15.51 -8.73
N GLU A 240 -23.60 15.90 -9.39
CA GLU A 240 -23.61 16.99 -10.40
C GLU A 240 -23.06 16.57 -11.77
N MET A 241 -23.36 15.34 -12.18
CA MET A 241 -22.82 14.79 -13.43
C MET A 241 -23.84 14.73 -14.56
N PRO A 242 -23.43 15.05 -15.81
CA PRO A 242 -22.17 15.72 -16.18
C PRO A 242 -22.19 17.22 -15.82
N PRO A 243 -21.04 17.85 -15.45
CA PRO A 243 -21.02 19.26 -15.07
C PRO A 243 -21.38 20.16 -16.26
N PRO A 244 -22.35 21.09 -16.13
CA PRO A 244 -22.77 21.96 -17.21
C PRO A 244 -21.63 22.85 -17.75
N ALA A 245 -20.72 23.26 -16.87
CA ALA A 245 -19.63 24.16 -17.19
C ALA A 245 -18.34 23.44 -17.67
N GLY A 246 -18.39 22.11 -17.86
CA GLY A 246 -17.21 21.31 -18.23
C GLY A 246 -16.14 21.20 -17.14
N HIS A 247 -16.44 21.65 -15.92
CA HIS A 247 -15.57 21.53 -14.76
C HIS A 247 -16.40 21.47 -13.48
N LEU A 248 -15.79 20.96 -12.42
CA LEU A 248 -16.30 21.01 -11.05
C LEU A 248 -15.37 21.90 -10.24
N ASP A 249 -15.93 22.94 -9.63
CA ASP A 249 -15.27 23.72 -8.58
C ASP A 249 -15.85 23.28 -7.23
N ILE A 250 -14.96 22.96 -6.30
CA ILE A 250 -15.31 22.50 -4.97
C ILE A 250 -14.62 23.39 -3.95
N ARG A 251 -15.39 24.07 -3.12
CA ARG A 251 -14.87 24.93 -2.06
C ARG A 251 -14.50 24.10 -0.83
N HIS A 252 -13.52 24.60 -0.10
CA HIS A 252 -13.04 23.97 1.14
C HIS A 252 -14.12 23.80 2.21
N ASP A 253 -15.17 24.62 2.20
CA ASP A 253 -16.24 24.64 3.20
C ASP A 253 -17.49 23.84 2.80
N GLU A 254 -17.48 23.18 1.64
CA GLU A 254 -18.60 22.33 1.20
C GLU A 254 -18.71 21.02 1.99
N VAL A 255 -17.58 20.46 2.43
CA VAL A 255 -17.53 19.24 3.22
C VAL A 255 -16.62 19.46 4.42
N GLU A 256 -17.22 19.36 5.60
CA GLU A 256 -16.52 19.50 6.86
C GLU A 256 -15.42 18.42 6.96
N ARG A 257 -14.24 18.83 7.44
CA ARG A 257 -13.07 17.95 7.57
C ARG A 257 -12.65 17.27 6.25
N SER A 258 -12.95 17.84 5.08
CA SER A 258 -12.29 17.43 3.85
C SER A 258 -10.79 17.73 3.90
N PHE A 259 -9.99 17.08 3.04
CA PHE A 259 -8.56 17.39 2.93
C PHE A 259 -8.30 18.87 2.64
N LEU A 260 -9.19 19.49 1.84
CA LEU A 260 -9.10 20.89 1.45
C LEU A 260 -9.40 21.81 2.65
N ALA A 261 -10.44 21.52 3.43
CA ALA A 261 -10.76 22.25 4.67
C ALA A 261 -9.60 22.23 5.66
N ARG A 262 -9.03 21.04 5.88
CA ARG A 262 -7.87 20.83 6.75
C ARG A 262 -6.66 21.60 6.26
N PHE A 263 -6.37 21.54 4.95
CA PHE A 263 -5.24 22.25 4.38
C PHE A 263 -5.38 23.77 4.54
N VAL A 264 -6.54 24.35 4.21
CA VAL A 264 -6.81 25.79 4.37
C VAL A 264 -6.53 26.24 5.81
N THR A 265 -7.02 25.46 6.78
CA THR A 265 -6.83 25.74 8.20
C THR A 265 -5.35 25.64 8.61
N LEU A 266 -4.68 24.53 8.29
CA LEU A 266 -3.31 24.24 8.73
C LEU A 266 -2.24 25.07 8.01
N ALA A 267 -2.50 25.47 6.76
CA ALA A 267 -1.62 26.35 5.98
C ALA A 267 -1.89 27.84 6.24
N GLY A 268 -2.95 28.18 6.97
CA GLY A 268 -3.27 29.56 7.37
C GLY A 268 -3.95 30.41 6.29
N PHE A 269 -4.62 29.77 5.34
CA PHE A 269 -5.44 30.43 4.32
C PHE A 269 -6.84 30.76 4.86
N SER A 270 -7.53 31.71 4.21
CA SER A 270 -8.92 32.06 4.55
C SER A 270 -9.94 31.30 3.70
N ALA A 271 -9.56 30.85 2.50
CA ALA A 271 -10.39 30.03 1.65
C ALA A 271 -9.53 29.17 0.71
N GLY A 272 -10.12 28.11 0.18
CA GLY A 272 -9.54 27.28 -0.86
C GLY A 272 -10.59 26.72 -1.81
N THR A 273 -10.21 26.53 -3.07
CA THR A 273 -11.02 25.92 -4.12
C THR A 273 -10.21 24.86 -4.83
N PHE A 274 -10.82 23.69 -5.02
CA PHE A 274 -10.31 22.57 -5.81
C PHE A 274 -11.12 22.47 -7.10
N ARG A 275 -10.43 22.59 -8.23
CA ARG A 275 -11.00 22.51 -9.57
C ARG A 275 -10.62 21.21 -10.26
N VAL A 276 -11.58 20.59 -10.92
CA VAL A 276 -11.40 19.40 -11.76
C VAL A 276 -12.05 19.63 -13.12
N GLU A 277 -11.30 19.42 -14.20
CA GLU A 277 -11.80 19.60 -15.58
C GLU A 277 -12.37 18.29 -16.14
N LEU A 278 -13.47 18.39 -16.89
CA LEU A 278 -13.97 17.33 -17.77
C LEU A 278 -13.15 17.38 -19.07
N LEU A 279 -12.30 16.37 -19.27
CA LEU A 279 -11.38 16.26 -20.41
C LEU A 279 -12.05 15.68 -21.65
N ASP A 280 -12.88 14.65 -21.48
CA ASP A 280 -13.57 13.97 -22.57
C ASP A 280 -14.98 13.52 -22.14
N LYS A 281 -15.92 13.54 -23.08
CA LYS A 281 -17.27 13.01 -22.93
C LYS A 281 -17.66 12.26 -24.19
N ARG A 282 -17.79 10.94 -24.06
CA ARG A 282 -18.26 10.06 -25.13
C ARG A 282 -19.61 9.48 -24.75
N SER A 283 -20.57 9.53 -25.67
CA SER A 283 -21.86 8.87 -25.49
C SER A 283 -21.93 7.68 -26.44
N TYR A 284 -22.47 6.57 -25.96
CA TYR A 284 -22.71 5.33 -26.72
C TYR A 284 -24.17 4.91 -26.55
N GLU A 285 -24.65 3.99 -27.37
CA GLU A 285 -26.01 3.45 -27.19
C GLU A 285 -26.07 2.68 -25.85
N GLY A 286 -26.93 3.12 -24.93
CA GLY A 286 -27.06 2.55 -23.59
C GLY A 286 -26.08 3.09 -22.54
N GLY A 287 -25.25 4.09 -22.85
CA GLY A 287 -24.35 4.68 -21.85
C GLY A 287 -23.37 5.74 -22.38
N GLY A 288 -22.26 5.91 -21.68
CA GLY A 288 -21.20 6.85 -22.05
C GLY A 288 -19.97 6.73 -21.17
N ARG A 289 -18.96 7.53 -21.48
CA ARG A 289 -17.73 7.65 -20.72
C ARG A 289 -17.41 9.12 -20.50
N LEU A 290 -17.03 9.45 -19.28
CA LEU A 290 -16.57 10.76 -18.85
C LEU A 290 -15.14 10.63 -18.38
N GLU A 291 -14.28 11.55 -18.77
CA GLU A 291 -12.88 11.59 -18.33
C GLU A 291 -12.60 12.91 -17.64
N PHE A 292 -11.98 12.86 -16.47
CA PHE A 292 -11.65 14.01 -15.65
C PHE A 292 -10.17 14.10 -15.37
N GLY A 293 -9.66 15.30 -15.14
CA GLY A 293 -8.28 15.51 -14.72
C GLY A 293 -7.95 16.98 -14.54
N ARG A 294 -6.65 17.31 -14.67
CA ARG A 294 -6.10 18.67 -14.52
C ARG A 294 -6.52 19.31 -13.20
N PHE A 295 -6.11 18.65 -12.12
CA PHE A 295 -6.43 19.11 -10.78
C PHE A 295 -5.74 20.44 -10.49
N GLY A 296 -6.55 21.44 -10.17
CA GLY A 296 -6.11 22.80 -9.90
C GLY A 296 -6.53 23.27 -8.51
N PHE A 297 -5.59 23.78 -7.73
CA PHE A 297 -5.88 24.36 -6.42
C PHE A 297 -5.62 25.85 -6.38
N HIS A 298 -6.58 26.59 -5.81
CA HIS A 298 -6.50 28.03 -5.58
C HIS A 298 -6.76 28.31 -4.11
N PHE A 299 -5.97 29.21 -3.52
CA PHE A 299 -6.05 29.54 -2.09
C PHE A 299 -6.06 31.04 -1.89
N THR A 300 -6.95 31.53 -1.04
CA THR A 300 -7.04 32.94 -0.68
C THR A 300 -6.35 33.17 0.65
N ARG A 301 -5.43 34.12 0.69
CA ARG A 301 -4.80 34.61 1.93
C ARG A 301 -5.71 35.59 2.66
N ARG A 302 -5.40 35.87 3.93
CA ARG A 302 -6.15 36.82 4.76
C ARG A 302 -6.14 38.25 4.22
N ASP A 303 -5.14 38.62 3.41
CA ASP A 303 -5.04 39.90 2.72
C ASP A 303 -5.84 39.95 1.40
N GLY A 304 -6.55 38.86 1.06
CA GLY A 304 -7.36 38.74 -0.16
C GLY A 304 -6.57 38.26 -1.38
N VAL A 305 -5.24 38.14 -1.30
CA VAL A 305 -4.42 37.66 -2.42
C VAL A 305 -4.73 36.19 -2.70
N VAL A 306 -4.98 35.87 -3.96
CA VAL A 306 -5.21 34.49 -4.44
C VAL A 306 -3.88 33.91 -4.93
N LEU A 307 -3.55 32.72 -4.44
CA LEU A 307 -2.40 31.93 -4.86
C LEU A 307 -2.85 30.70 -5.64
N THR A 308 -2.13 30.37 -6.70
CA THR A 308 -2.21 29.07 -7.38
C THR A 308 -1.35 28.03 -6.65
N GLN A 309 -1.60 26.75 -6.93
CA GLN A 309 -0.80 25.64 -6.41
C GLN A 309 0.71 25.75 -6.71
N GLU A 310 1.09 26.42 -7.81
CA GLU A 310 2.50 26.59 -8.21
C GLU A 310 3.23 27.53 -7.24
N GLN A 311 2.51 28.53 -6.72
CA GLN A 311 3.02 29.55 -5.81
C GLN A 311 3.13 29.07 -4.35
N LEU A 312 2.66 27.86 -4.05
CA LEU A 312 2.83 27.25 -2.73
C LEU A 312 4.31 26.91 -2.45
N GLY A 313 4.73 27.13 -1.20
CA GLY A 313 6.04 26.70 -0.71
C GLY A 313 6.17 25.18 -0.61
N HIS A 314 7.39 24.66 -0.48
CA HIS A 314 7.67 23.22 -0.45
C HIS A 314 6.87 22.47 0.64
N GLY A 315 6.91 22.96 1.88
CA GLY A 315 6.14 22.38 3.00
C GLY A 315 4.63 22.46 2.80
N GLN A 316 4.11 23.52 2.16
CA GLN A 316 2.68 23.62 1.84
C GLN A 316 2.27 22.60 0.78
N LYS A 317 3.09 22.39 -0.26
CA LYS A 317 2.84 21.36 -1.28
C LYS A 317 2.82 19.95 -0.65
N ARG A 318 3.77 19.66 0.25
CA ARG A 318 3.81 18.39 1.01
C ARG A 318 2.59 18.21 1.93
N LEU A 319 2.19 19.26 2.64
CA LEU A 319 1.01 19.19 3.50
C LEU A 319 -0.27 18.94 2.69
N LEU A 320 -0.46 19.65 1.58
CA LEU A 320 -1.61 19.46 0.70
C LEU A 320 -1.65 18.04 0.14
N SER A 321 -0.53 17.55 -0.39
CA SER A 321 -0.44 16.20 -0.95
C SER A 321 -0.61 15.11 0.11
N PHE A 322 -0.12 15.31 1.34
CA PHE A 322 -0.31 14.35 2.43
C PHE A 322 -1.77 14.27 2.88
N LEU A 323 -2.45 15.41 3.04
CA LEU A 323 -3.86 15.42 3.42
C LEU A 323 -4.74 14.81 2.32
N TYR A 324 -4.41 15.08 1.04
CA TYR A 324 -5.04 14.42 -0.10
C TYR A 324 -4.81 12.91 -0.07
N TYR A 325 -3.55 12.50 0.17
CA TYR A 325 -3.15 11.10 0.28
C TYR A 325 -3.96 10.35 1.35
N LEU A 326 -4.14 10.95 2.54
CA LEU A 326 -4.97 10.35 3.59
C LEU A 326 -6.44 10.22 3.19
N ASP A 327 -6.97 11.16 2.40
CA ASP A 327 -8.37 11.12 1.94
C ASP A 327 -8.62 9.99 0.94
N VAL A 328 -7.60 9.63 0.17
CA VAL A 328 -7.62 8.54 -0.79
C VAL A 328 -7.39 7.17 -0.13
N ASN A 329 -6.63 7.13 0.96
CA ASN A 329 -6.24 5.89 1.63
C ASN A 329 -6.93 5.76 2.99
N GLU A 330 -7.99 4.95 3.08
CA GLU A 330 -8.85 4.89 4.28
C GLU A 330 -8.33 3.95 5.38
N ASP A 331 -7.72 2.82 5.01
CA ASP A 331 -7.27 1.80 5.97
C ASP A 331 -5.79 1.95 6.37
N PHE A 332 -4.96 2.53 5.50
CA PHE A 332 -3.49 2.56 5.65
C PHE A 332 -2.90 3.93 5.36
N ALA A 333 -1.75 4.20 5.97
CA ALA A 333 -0.87 5.29 5.56
C ALA A 333 0.57 4.79 5.55
N ILE A 334 1.28 4.98 4.44
CA ILE A 334 2.68 4.59 4.28
C ILE A 334 3.43 5.85 3.90
N ALA A 335 4.18 6.43 4.83
CA ALA A 335 4.83 7.73 4.63
C ALA A 335 6.33 7.67 4.89
N ASP A 336 7.10 7.97 3.85
CA ASP A 336 8.54 8.14 3.92
C ASP A 336 8.87 9.57 4.31
N GLU A 337 9.63 9.75 5.38
CA GLU A 337 10.11 11.04 5.87
C GLU A 337 8.97 12.07 6.04
N LEU A 338 7.91 11.67 6.74
CA LEU A 338 6.69 12.47 6.89
C LEU A 338 6.98 13.90 7.38
N ALA A 339 7.84 14.04 8.38
CA ALA A 339 8.17 15.32 8.98
C ALA A 339 9.10 16.21 8.12
N ASN A 340 9.63 15.71 7.00
CA ASN A 340 10.52 16.49 6.15
C ASN A 340 9.83 17.76 5.61
N SER A 341 10.51 18.90 5.74
CA SER A 341 10.05 20.22 5.31
C SER A 341 8.72 20.73 5.88
N LEU A 342 8.16 20.05 6.91
CA LEU A 342 6.96 20.49 7.61
C LEU A 342 7.32 21.28 8.86
N HIS A 343 6.50 22.29 9.17
CA HIS A 343 6.60 22.99 10.44
C HIS A 343 6.16 22.05 11.59
N PRO A 344 6.73 22.12 12.82
CA PRO A 344 6.38 21.20 13.92
C PRO A 344 4.87 21.06 14.18
N ARG A 345 4.13 22.18 14.21
CA ARG A 345 2.65 22.18 14.33
C ARG A 345 1.94 21.40 13.22
N GLN A 346 2.50 21.39 12.01
CA GLN A 346 1.97 20.61 10.89
C GLN A 346 2.30 19.13 11.05
N VAL A 347 3.49 18.78 11.55
CA VAL A 347 3.85 17.39 11.87
C VAL A 347 2.87 16.81 12.90
N GLU A 348 2.64 17.53 13.99
CA GLU A 348 1.67 17.15 15.02
C GLU A 348 0.25 16.95 14.45
N ALA A 349 -0.18 17.84 13.55
CA ALA A 349 -1.46 17.72 12.87
C ALA A 349 -1.50 16.49 11.94
N CYS A 350 -0.46 16.27 11.14
CA CYS A 350 -0.34 15.11 10.26
C CYS A 350 -0.41 13.78 11.04
N VAL A 351 0.28 13.68 12.18
CA VAL A 351 0.22 12.49 13.05
C VAL A 351 -1.20 12.28 13.59
N ARG A 352 -1.89 13.36 14.00
CA ARG A 352 -3.30 13.27 14.43
C ARG A 352 -4.25 12.84 13.32
N GLU A 353 -4.02 13.28 12.09
CA GLU A 353 -4.87 12.94 10.93
C GLU A 353 -4.71 11.49 10.43
N LEU A 354 -3.66 10.77 10.87
CA LEU A 354 -3.55 9.32 10.64
C LEU A 354 -4.80 8.58 11.15
N GLY A 355 -5.34 9.01 12.30
CA GLY A 355 -6.60 8.52 12.84
C GLY A 355 -6.57 7.02 13.14
N ARG A 356 -7.52 6.26 12.59
CA ARG A 356 -7.67 4.82 12.82
C ARG A 356 -6.86 3.96 11.84
N ARG A 357 -6.14 4.57 10.90
CA ARG A 357 -5.35 3.86 9.88
C ARG A 357 -4.24 3.07 10.53
N GLN A 358 -3.84 1.96 9.90
CA GLN A 358 -2.55 1.39 10.23
C GLN A 358 -1.48 2.18 9.48
N SER A 359 -0.58 2.81 10.23
CA SER A 359 0.37 3.76 9.70
C SER A 359 1.78 3.18 9.73
N PHE A 360 2.53 3.35 8.66
CA PHE A 360 3.93 2.96 8.51
C PHE A 360 4.74 4.21 8.17
N LEU A 361 5.52 4.70 9.14
CA LEU A 361 6.20 5.98 9.03
C LEU A 361 7.71 5.80 9.16
N THR A 362 8.48 6.54 8.38
CA THR A 362 9.92 6.75 8.62
C THR A 362 10.17 8.22 8.93
N SER A 363 11.20 8.51 9.72
CA SER A 363 11.80 9.84 9.72
C SER A 363 13.24 9.90 10.23
N GLN A 364 14.04 10.76 9.62
CA GLN A 364 15.32 11.29 10.09
C GLN A 364 15.15 12.62 10.85
N ASN A 365 13.95 13.19 10.86
CA ASN A 365 13.65 14.40 11.62
C ASN A 365 13.12 14.02 13.02
N PRO A 366 13.79 14.44 14.11
CA PRO A 366 13.38 14.08 15.47
C PRO A 366 11.98 14.57 15.85
N SER A 367 11.49 15.63 15.21
CA SER A 367 10.18 16.24 15.53
C SER A 367 8.99 15.28 15.31
N LEU A 368 9.12 14.27 14.44
CA LEU A 368 8.06 13.25 14.31
C LEU A 368 7.83 12.54 15.65
N PHE A 369 8.91 12.16 16.33
CA PHE A 369 8.89 11.33 17.53
C PHE A 369 8.35 12.08 18.76
N GLU A 370 8.32 13.41 18.73
CA GLU A 370 7.71 14.22 19.80
C GLU A 370 6.18 14.07 19.88
N HIS A 371 5.57 13.56 18.80
CA HIS A 371 4.12 13.44 18.68
C HIS A 371 3.63 12.00 18.64
N ILE A 372 4.53 11.02 18.81
CA ILE A 372 4.19 9.60 18.79
C ILE A 372 3.74 9.13 20.19
N PRO A 373 2.49 8.67 20.34
CA PRO A 373 2.05 8.00 21.55
C PRO A 373 2.56 6.55 21.58
N LEU A 374 3.04 6.10 22.75
CA LEU A 374 3.33 4.70 23.04
C LEU A 374 2.56 4.31 24.31
N GLY A 375 1.75 3.25 24.24
CA GLY A 375 0.83 2.86 25.31
C GLY A 375 1.29 1.68 26.16
N SER A 376 2.11 0.77 25.64
CA SER A 376 2.64 -0.37 26.41
C SER A 376 3.98 -0.91 25.85
N PRO A 377 4.73 -1.74 26.61
CA PRO A 377 5.91 -2.44 26.09
C PRO A 377 5.61 -3.33 24.88
N GLU A 378 4.46 -4.01 24.88
CA GLU A 378 4.00 -4.86 23.77
C GLU A 378 3.70 -4.01 22.53
N GLU A 379 3.06 -2.86 22.72
CA GLU A 379 2.84 -1.90 21.64
C GLU A 379 4.16 -1.37 21.09
N VAL A 380 5.13 -1.00 21.94
CA VAL A 380 6.48 -0.59 21.51
C VAL A 380 7.12 -1.68 20.66
N ARG A 381 7.03 -2.94 21.10
CA ARG A 381 7.60 -4.06 20.37
C ARG A 381 6.98 -4.24 18.99
N ALA A 382 5.65 -4.19 18.89
CA ALA A 382 4.94 -4.34 17.62
C ALA A 382 5.04 -3.09 16.72
N SER A 383 5.26 -1.92 17.30
CA SER A 383 5.27 -0.64 16.57
C SER A 383 6.66 -0.27 16.05
N LEU A 384 7.75 -0.75 16.63
CA LEU A 384 9.10 -0.38 16.18
C LEU A 384 9.70 -1.46 15.27
N HIS A 385 10.21 -1.03 14.11
CA HIS A 385 10.84 -1.87 13.10
C HIS A 385 12.22 -1.30 12.79
N HIS A 386 13.27 -1.92 13.35
CA HIS A 386 14.63 -1.43 13.18
C HIS A 386 15.29 -2.06 11.95
N CYS A 387 15.70 -1.23 11.00
CA CYS A 387 16.45 -1.61 9.81
C CYS A 387 17.95 -1.32 9.98
N GLY A 388 18.78 -2.35 9.81
CA GLY A 388 20.24 -2.26 9.82
C GLY A 388 20.86 -3.06 8.68
N THR A 389 22.19 -3.17 8.68
CA THR A 389 22.92 -4.11 7.80
C THR A 389 23.73 -5.10 8.62
N GLU A 390 23.86 -6.32 8.09
CA GLU A 390 24.62 -7.40 8.72
C GLU A 390 25.44 -8.13 7.65
N LEU A 391 26.71 -8.42 7.95
CA LEU A 391 27.57 -9.20 7.07
C LEU A 391 27.36 -10.70 7.35
N ARG A 392 26.79 -11.43 6.39
CA ARG A 392 26.63 -12.89 6.45
C ARG A 392 27.28 -13.53 5.22
N ASP A 393 28.15 -14.51 5.46
CA ASP A 393 28.89 -15.23 4.40
C ASP A 393 29.63 -14.31 3.42
N GLY A 394 30.19 -13.20 3.93
CA GLY A 394 30.93 -12.22 3.13
C GLY A 394 30.05 -11.31 2.25
N ARG A 395 28.73 -11.40 2.36
CA ARG A 395 27.75 -10.50 1.72
C ARG A 395 27.04 -9.65 2.77
N GLU A 396 26.85 -8.38 2.46
CA GLU A 396 26.04 -7.48 3.29
C GLU A 396 24.55 -7.71 3.01
N TRP A 397 23.77 -7.91 4.07
CA TRP A 397 22.33 -8.09 4.03
C TRP A 397 21.64 -6.96 4.79
N LYS A 398 20.52 -6.49 4.27
CA LYS A 398 19.59 -5.64 5.01
C LYS A 398 18.82 -6.49 6.01
N VAL A 399 18.82 -6.10 7.28
CA VAL A 399 18.11 -6.80 8.35
C VAL A 399 17.04 -5.87 8.89
N CYS A 400 15.82 -6.35 9.04
CA CYS A 400 14.76 -5.65 9.75
C CYS A 400 14.23 -6.52 10.88
N ALA A 401 14.05 -5.96 12.07
CA ALA A 401 13.50 -6.70 13.20
C ALA A 401 12.70 -5.80 14.16
N ASN A 402 11.72 -6.39 14.83
CA ASN A 402 11.14 -5.81 16.03
C ASN A 402 12.17 -5.82 17.18
N PRO A 403 12.14 -4.85 18.12
CA PRO A 403 13.03 -4.88 19.27
C PRO A 403 12.73 -6.08 20.17
N SER A 404 13.75 -6.52 20.93
CA SER A 404 13.57 -7.57 21.93
C SER A 404 12.56 -7.15 23.02
N PRO A 405 11.88 -8.10 23.70
CA PRO A 405 10.98 -7.79 24.81
C PRO A 405 11.64 -6.93 25.90
N GLU A 406 12.91 -7.21 26.22
CA GLU A 406 13.67 -6.45 27.22
C GLU A 406 13.95 -5.01 26.76
N THR A 407 14.34 -4.84 25.50
CA THR A 407 14.59 -3.51 24.92
C THR A 407 13.30 -2.69 24.91
N ALA A 408 12.18 -3.30 24.49
CA ALA A 408 10.88 -2.64 24.46
C ALA A 408 10.42 -2.20 25.87
N ALA A 409 10.57 -3.07 26.87
CA ALA A 409 10.22 -2.74 28.25
C ALA A 409 11.10 -1.61 28.83
N LYS A 410 12.41 -1.64 28.58
CA LYS A 410 13.34 -0.58 29.02
C LYS A 410 13.02 0.76 28.36
N LEU A 411 12.80 0.76 27.04
CA LEU A 411 12.45 1.96 26.29
C LEU A 411 11.13 2.54 26.76
N PHE A 412 10.09 1.70 26.90
CA PHE A 412 8.79 2.15 27.36
C PHE A 412 8.85 2.73 28.78
N GLY A 413 9.55 2.07 29.70
CA GLY A 413 9.75 2.60 31.05
C GLY A 413 10.48 3.93 31.07
N ALA A 414 11.41 4.18 30.13
CA ALA A 414 12.07 5.48 29.98
C ALA A 414 11.16 6.54 29.36
N TYR A 415 10.38 6.17 28.35
CA TYR A 415 9.38 7.03 27.71
C TYR A 415 8.33 7.50 28.73
N GLN A 416 7.83 6.61 29.58
CA GLN A 416 6.83 6.94 30.61
C GLN A 416 7.33 7.94 31.66
N ARG A 417 8.64 7.98 31.94
CA ARG A 417 9.20 8.98 32.87
C ARG A 417 9.15 10.40 32.29
N GLY A 418 9.17 10.54 30.96
CA GLY A 418 9.06 11.83 30.29
C GLY A 418 10.31 12.73 30.36
N ASP A 419 11.40 12.28 30.98
CA ASP A 419 12.62 13.09 31.16
C ASP A 419 13.46 13.26 29.88
N THR A 420 13.26 12.38 28.90
CA THR A 420 14.10 12.31 27.69
C THR A 420 13.20 12.18 26.45
N PRO A 421 13.40 13.01 25.40
CA PRO A 421 12.65 12.89 24.16
C PRO A 421 12.79 11.50 23.53
N LEU A 422 11.71 10.99 22.91
CA LEU A 422 11.68 9.66 22.29
C LEU A 422 12.82 9.47 21.27
N ALA A 423 13.11 10.49 20.47
CA ALA A 423 14.21 10.45 19.50
C ALA A 423 15.58 10.14 20.16
N ALA A 424 15.85 10.73 21.32
CA ALA A 424 17.09 10.49 22.08
C ALA A 424 17.09 9.10 22.75
N LEU A 425 15.93 8.62 23.20
CA LEU A 425 15.77 7.25 23.70
C LEU A 425 16.07 6.22 22.60
N LEU A 426 15.51 6.41 21.40
CA LEU A 426 15.74 5.52 20.25
C LEU A 426 17.24 5.41 19.92
N ARG A 427 17.98 6.54 19.89
CA ARG A 427 19.44 6.54 19.70
C ARG A 427 20.18 5.81 20.80
N THR A 428 19.82 6.06 22.06
CA THR A 428 20.48 5.43 23.22
C THR A 428 20.32 3.91 23.21
N HIS A 429 19.22 3.41 22.64
CA HIS A 429 18.95 2.00 22.46
C HIS A 429 19.42 1.43 21.12
N GLY A 430 20.11 2.22 20.28
CA GLY A 430 20.64 1.79 18.98
C GLY A 430 19.57 1.47 17.94
N LEU A 431 18.41 2.14 18.02
CA LEU A 431 17.26 1.91 17.14
C LEU A 431 17.06 3.02 16.09
N TRP A 432 17.75 4.15 16.20
CA TRP A 432 17.60 5.30 15.30
C TRP A 432 18.90 6.08 15.11
#